data_AF-A0A921BAS0-F1
#
_entry.id   AF-A0A921BAS0-F1
#
_cell.length_a   1.000
_cell.length_b   1.000
_cell.length_c   1.000
_cell.angle_alpha   90.00
_cell.angle_beta   90.00
_cell.angle_gamma   90.00
#
_symmetry.space_group_name_H-M   'P 1'
#
loop_
_entity.id
_entity.type
_entity.pdbx_description
1 polymer ?
#
loop_
_entity_poly.entity_id
_entity_poly.type
_entity_poly.pdbx_seq_one_letter_code
_entity_poly.pdbx_strand_id
1 'polypeptide(L)'
;MQRIWALLAANLGVFGISLNFWHDCYSLGQTIEFKSLKVLGIETSCDETGIAVYDSDAGLLADGLYSQVDIHAKYGGVIPELASRDHIRKTLPLVKQVLAQAGIDQSELDAIAYTSGPGLVGALLVGASIGRALAMGLGIPAIGVHHMEGHLLAPMLEPDPPSFPFVALLVSGGHTQLVRVDGIGKYEMLGESLDDAAGEAFDKVGKMLGLPYPGGPHVAKLALQGESGDSNSPDQ
;
A
#
# COMPACT_ATOMS: atom_id res chain seq x y z
N MET A 1 -2.65 7.01 -2.69
CA MET A 1 -2.37 5.57 -2.94
C MET A 1 -1.00 5.28 -3.52
N GLN A 2 -0.41 6.12 -4.40
CA GLN A 2 0.89 5.85 -5.06
C GLN A 2 2.08 5.59 -4.09
N ARG A 3 2.05 6.13 -2.86
CA ARG A 3 3.16 6.02 -1.89
C ARG A 3 3.06 4.88 -0.88
N ILE A 4 1.95 4.14 -0.85
CA ILE A 4 1.76 3.00 0.09
C ILE A 4 2.73 1.86 -0.25
N TRP A 5 3.07 1.71 -1.53
CA TRP A 5 3.88 0.61 -2.07
C TRP A 5 5.37 0.81 -1.81
N ALA A 6 5.81 2.06 -1.73
CA ALA A 6 7.17 2.42 -1.35
C ALA A 6 7.48 2.00 0.09
N LEU A 7 6.47 1.85 0.97
CA LEU A 7 6.65 1.36 2.34
C LEU A 7 6.62 -0.14 2.52
N LEU A 8 5.94 -0.88 1.64
CA LEU A 8 6.16 -2.32 1.52
C LEU A 8 7.67 -2.57 1.38
N ALA A 9 8.33 -1.73 0.59
CA ALA A 9 9.76 -1.77 0.37
C ALA A 9 10.59 -1.09 1.50
N ALA A 10 10.13 0.04 2.06
CA ALA A 10 10.84 0.80 3.10
C ALA A 10 10.80 0.18 4.49
N ASN A 11 9.83 -0.69 4.81
CA ASN A 11 9.76 -1.39 6.10
C ASN A 11 11.03 -2.21 6.42
N LEU A 12 11.89 -2.45 5.43
CA LEU A 12 13.16 -3.17 5.58
C LEU A 12 14.38 -2.25 5.58
N GLY A 13 14.32 -1.14 4.82
CA GLY A 13 15.44 -0.22 4.65
C GLY A 13 15.54 0.86 5.72
N VAL A 14 14.40 1.36 6.23
CA VAL A 14 14.41 2.54 7.11
C VAL A 14 14.63 2.19 8.58
N PHE A 15 14.32 0.96 9.01
CA PHE A 15 14.21 0.67 10.45
C PHE A 15 14.86 -0.62 10.97
N GLY A 16 15.79 -1.21 10.21
CA GLY A 16 16.72 -2.21 10.72
C GLY A 16 16.07 -3.51 11.21
N ILE A 17 15.99 -4.51 10.33
CA ILE A 17 15.94 -5.90 10.79
C ILE A 17 17.32 -6.22 11.40
N SER A 18 17.48 -5.89 12.68
CA SER A 18 18.38 -6.62 13.56
C SER A 18 17.54 -7.67 14.26
N LEU A 19 17.74 -8.94 13.90
CA LEU A 19 17.63 -10.06 14.85
C LEU A 19 18.22 -11.33 14.21
N ASN A 20 19.39 -11.72 14.75
CA ASN A 20 20.04 -13.05 14.72
C ASN A 20 21.22 -13.34 13.78
N PHE A 21 21.85 -12.34 13.15
CA PHE A 21 23.21 -12.53 12.57
C PHE A 21 24.31 -11.73 13.32
N TRP A 22 23.92 -10.96 14.33
CA TRP A 22 24.70 -9.86 14.90
C TRP A 22 25.21 -10.14 16.31
N HIS A 23 25.91 -11.25 16.51
CA HIS A 23 26.67 -11.49 17.74
C HIS A 23 28.15 -11.90 17.55
N ASP A 24 28.59 -12.19 16.32
CA ASP A 24 29.96 -12.70 16.07
C ASP A 24 30.97 -11.70 15.46
N CYS A 25 30.55 -10.50 15.05
CA CYS A 25 31.44 -9.59 14.27
C CYS A 25 32.13 -8.47 15.08
N TYR A 26 31.98 -8.39 16.40
CA TYR A 26 32.55 -7.30 17.20
C TYR A 26 34.06 -7.37 17.46
N SER A 27 34.81 -8.31 16.84
CA SER A 27 36.23 -8.52 17.16
C SER A 27 37.26 -7.93 16.17
N LEU A 28 36.87 -7.26 15.08
CA LEU A 28 37.82 -6.96 13.98
C LEU A 28 37.98 -5.50 13.52
N GLY A 29 37.39 -4.50 14.18
CA GLY A 29 37.78 -3.09 13.95
C GLY A 29 37.66 -2.58 12.49
N GLN A 30 36.81 -3.20 11.66
CA GLN A 30 36.47 -2.70 10.34
C GLN A 30 35.29 -1.72 10.44
N THR A 31 35.43 -0.54 9.84
CA THR A 31 34.28 0.29 9.47
C THR A 31 33.42 -0.51 8.48
N ILE A 32 32.25 -0.94 8.93
CA ILE A 32 31.25 -1.58 8.08
C ILE A 32 30.60 -0.45 7.26
N GLU A 33 30.94 -0.36 5.98
CA GLU A 33 30.07 0.32 5.01
C GLU A 33 28.80 -0.52 4.92
N PHE A 34 27.71 -0.02 5.50
CA PHE A 34 26.39 -0.62 5.31
C PHE A 34 25.98 -0.38 3.86
N LYS A 35 25.87 -1.45 3.07
CA LYS A 35 25.33 -1.38 1.72
C LYS A 35 23.84 -1.00 1.80
N SER A 36 23.40 -0.05 0.97
CA SER A 36 21.98 0.31 0.88
C SER A 36 21.14 -0.91 0.50
N LEU A 37 19.98 -1.05 1.15
CA LEU A 37 19.04 -2.15 0.87
C LEU A 37 18.01 -1.72 -0.16
N LYS A 38 17.90 -2.49 -1.26
CA LYS A 38 16.90 -2.28 -2.32
C LYS A 38 15.80 -3.32 -2.21
N VAL A 39 14.57 -2.84 -2.11
CA VAL A 39 13.41 -3.71 -1.90
C VAL A 39 12.37 -3.45 -2.98
N LEU A 40 11.84 -4.52 -3.56
CA LEU A 40 10.69 -4.47 -4.45
C LEU A 40 9.40 -4.69 -3.64
N GLY A 41 8.51 -3.72 -3.63
CA GLY A 41 7.16 -3.83 -3.06
C GLY A 41 6.13 -4.26 -4.10
N ILE A 42 5.27 -5.23 -3.76
CA ILE A 42 4.18 -5.74 -4.58
C ILE A 42 2.85 -5.60 -3.84
N GLU A 43 1.93 -4.83 -4.42
CA GLU A 43 0.57 -4.69 -3.96
C GLU A 43 -0.42 -5.27 -4.95
N THR A 44 -1.32 -6.12 -4.43
CA THR A 44 -2.48 -6.64 -5.15
C THR A 44 -3.66 -6.92 -4.20
N SER A 45 -3.92 -6.10 -3.17
CA SER A 45 -4.98 -6.45 -2.19
C SER A 45 -6.40 -6.29 -2.72
N CYS A 46 -6.64 -5.40 -3.69
CA CYS A 46 -7.97 -5.07 -4.19
C CYS A 46 -8.02 -4.99 -5.73
N ASP A 47 -8.11 -3.79 -6.30
CA ASP A 47 -8.29 -3.53 -7.72
C ASP A 47 -7.17 -2.66 -8.33
N GLU A 48 -6.09 -2.44 -7.58
CA GLU A 48 -4.89 -1.77 -8.05
C GLU A 48 -3.68 -2.69 -7.97
N THR A 49 -2.91 -2.75 -9.05
CA THR A 49 -1.60 -3.40 -9.06
C THR A 49 -0.56 -2.32 -8.85
N GLY A 50 0.03 -2.28 -7.66
CA GLY A 50 1.09 -1.33 -7.30
C GLY A 50 2.43 -2.04 -7.23
N ILE A 51 3.46 -1.44 -7.83
CA ILE A 51 4.85 -1.89 -7.72
C ILE A 51 5.72 -0.70 -7.36
N ALA A 52 6.68 -0.87 -6.46
CA ALA A 52 7.66 0.15 -6.14
C ALA A 52 9.02 -0.46 -5.81
N VAL A 53 10.09 0.29 -6.06
CA VAL A 53 11.44 -0.04 -5.59
C VAL A 53 11.88 1.06 -4.63
N TYR A 54 12.22 0.67 -3.40
CA TYR A 54 12.74 1.57 -2.38
C TYR A 54 14.17 1.20 -2.01
N ASP A 55 15.01 2.20 -1.87
CA ASP A 55 16.39 2.11 -1.38
C ASP A 55 16.46 2.75 0.02
N SER A 56 17.12 2.09 0.97
CA SER A 56 17.23 2.56 2.36
C SER A 56 17.82 3.97 2.48
N ASP A 57 18.68 4.37 1.55
CA ASP A 57 19.46 5.60 1.62
C ASP A 57 18.94 6.64 0.63
N ALA A 58 18.60 6.21 -0.59
CA ALA A 58 18.12 7.09 -1.66
C ALA A 58 16.58 7.27 -1.65
N GLY A 59 15.85 6.51 -0.85
CA GLY A 59 14.39 6.55 -0.78
C GLY A 59 13.72 5.84 -1.97
N LEU A 60 12.58 6.37 -2.42
CA LEU A 60 11.83 5.79 -3.52
C LEU A 60 12.57 5.98 -4.87
N LEU A 61 13.01 4.87 -5.48
CA LEU A 61 13.71 4.90 -6.77
C LEU A 61 12.74 4.98 -7.96
N ALA A 62 11.68 4.17 -7.93
CA ALA A 62 10.61 4.19 -8.93
C ALA A 62 9.34 3.53 -8.39
N ASP A 63 8.19 3.93 -8.92
CA ASP A 63 6.90 3.28 -8.68
C ASP A 63 6.08 3.18 -9.97
N GLY A 64 5.12 2.26 -9.97
CA GLY A 64 4.18 2.05 -11.05
C GLY A 64 2.84 1.57 -10.49
N LEU A 65 1.76 2.08 -11.08
CA LEU A 65 0.40 1.75 -10.68
C LEU A 65 -0.44 1.43 -11.91
N TYR A 66 -1.14 0.29 -11.86
CA TYR A 66 -2.22 -0.04 -12.78
C TYR A 66 -3.54 -0.12 -12.01
N SER A 67 -4.47 0.79 -12.31
CA SER A 67 -5.81 0.80 -11.72
C SER A 67 -6.80 0.06 -12.62
N GLN A 68 -7.67 -0.74 -12.01
CA GLN A 68 -8.74 -1.48 -12.69
C GLN A 68 -10.10 -0.75 -12.60
N VAL A 69 -10.13 0.52 -12.17
CA VAL A 69 -11.38 1.28 -12.01
C VAL A 69 -12.27 1.21 -13.26
N ASP A 70 -11.72 1.37 -14.46
CA ASP A 70 -12.49 1.37 -15.72
C ASP A 70 -13.24 0.06 -16.00
N ILE A 71 -12.70 -1.09 -15.58
CA ILE A 71 -13.37 -2.38 -15.76
C ILE A 71 -14.47 -2.58 -14.71
N HIS A 72 -14.20 -2.21 -13.46
CA HIS A 72 -15.14 -2.38 -12.33
C HIS A 72 -16.27 -1.36 -12.34
N ALA A 73 -16.06 -0.16 -12.87
CA ALA A 73 -17.08 0.88 -13.02
C ALA A 73 -18.30 0.40 -13.83
N LYS A 74 -18.11 -0.52 -14.78
CA LYS A 74 -19.19 -1.15 -15.58
C LYS A 74 -20.14 -2.01 -14.75
N TYR A 75 -19.67 -2.47 -13.59
CA TYR A 75 -20.41 -3.33 -12.68
C TYR A 75 -20.86 -2.59 -11.41
N GLY A 76 -20.45 -1.32 -11.24
CA GLY A 76 -20.78 -0.50 -10.08
C GLY A 76 -20.09 -0.95 -8.78
N GLY A 77 -18.94 -1.62 -8.90
CA GLY A 77 -18.15 -2.13 -7.78
C GLY A 77 -17.11 -3.15 -8.23
N VAL A 78 -16.16 -3.46 -7.33
CA VAL A 78 -15.07 -4.41 -7.61
C VAL A 78 -15.62 -5.84 -7.75
N ILE A 79 -15.29 -6.49 -8.87
CA ILE A 79 -15.59 -7.91 -9.11
C ILE A 79 -14.33 -8.75 -8.79
N PRO A 80 -14.32 -9.54 -7.70
CA PRO A 80 -13.09 -10.18 -7.21
C PRO A 80 -12.36 -11.08 -8.23
N GLU A 81 -13.11 -11.82 -9.04
CA GLU A 81 -12.53 -12.68 -10.09
C GLU A 81 -11.87 -11.87 -11.21
N LEU A 82 -12.49 -10.76 -11.64
CA LEU A 82 -11.89 -9.89 -12.66
C LEU A 82 -10.63 -9.23 -12.12
N ALA A 83 -10.64 -8.82 -10.85
CA ALA A 83 -9.48 -8.21 -10.23
C ALA A 83 -8.29 -9.16 -10.16
N SER A 84 -8.53 -10.38 -9.70
CA SER A 84 -7.51 -11.44 -9.63
C SER A 84 -6.88 -11.71 -11.01
N ARG A 85 -7.69 -11.79 -12.07
CA ARG A 85 -7.21 -12.02 -13.44
C ARG A 85 -6.34 -10.88 -13.97
N ASP A 86 -6.68 -9.64 -13.66
CA ASP A 86 -5.90 -8.50 -14.12
C ASP A 86 -4.58 -8.38 -13.37
N HIS A 87 -4.52 -8.68 -12.07
CA HIS A 87 -3.24 -8.79 -11.36
C HIS A 87 -2.29 -9.79 -12.04
N ILE A 88 -2.78 -10.98 -12.42
CA ILE A 88 -1.95 -11.98 -13.12
C ILE A 88 -1.33 -11.41 -14.40
N ARG A 89 -2.12 -10.63 -15.15
CA ARG A 89 -1.69 -10.04 -16.42
C ARG A 89 -0.73 -8.87 -16.24
N LYS A 90 -0.83 -8.13 -15.12
CA LYS A 90 -0.23 -6.79 -14.98
C LYS A 90 0.97 -6.76 -14.04
N THR A 91 1.02 -7.63 -13.03
CA THR A 91 2.09 -7.59 -12.02
C THR A 91 3.48 -7.72 -12.64
N LEU A 92 3.77 -8.79 -13.40
CA LEU A 92 5.11 -8.99 -13.97
C LEU A 92 5.53 -7.94 -15.01
N PRO A 93 4.66 -7.51 -15.96
CA PRO A 93 4.98 -6.38 -16.82
C PRO A 93 5.29 -5.10 -16.06
N LEU A 94 4.53 -4.82 -14.99
CA LEU A 94 4.73 -3.62 -14.18
C LEU A 94 6.03 -3.70 -13.36
N VAL A 95 6.40 -4.88 -12.84
CA VAL A 95 7.72 -5.10 -12.22
C VAL A 95 8.85 -4.77 -13.18
N LYS A 96 8.81 -5.28 -14.41
CA LYS A 96 9.84 -4.99 -15.42
C LYS A 96 9.92 -3.50 -15.75
N GLN A 97 8.77 -2.84 -15.86
CA GLN A 97 8.71 -1.40 -16.10
C GLN A 97 9.36 -0.62 -14.96
N VAL A 98 9.01 -0.94 -13.72
CA VAL A 98 9.51 -0.21 -12.53
C VAL A 98 11.01 -0.44 -12.35
N LEU A 99 11.52 -1.67 -12.54
CA LEU A 99 12.98 -1.92 -12.48
C LEU A 99 13.73 -1.14 -13.55
N ALA A 100 13.20 -1.09 -14.78
CA ALA A 100 13.79 -0.30 -15.85
C ALA A 100 13.76 1.22 -15.56
N GLN A 101 12.69 1.72 -14.93
CA GLN A 101 12.59 3.12 -14.50
C GLN A 101 13.54 3.46 -13.36
N ALA A 102 13.74 2.54 -12.41
CA ALA A 102 14.73 2.66 -11.34
C ALA A 102 16.18 2.53 -11.84
N GLY A 103 16.38 2.01 -13.06
CA GLY A 103 17.69 1.83 -13.66
C GLY A 103 18.53 0.71 -13.00
N ILE A 104 17.87 -0.29 -12.39
CA ILE A 104 18.53 -1.41 -11.72
C ILE A 104 18.15 -2.76 -12.35
N ASP A 105 19.05 -3.73 -12.26
CA ASP A 105 18.78 -5.13 -12.57
C ASP A 105 18.09 -5.83 -11.39
N GLN A 106 17.28 -6.85 -11.67
CA GLN A 106 16.60 -7.64 -10.63
C GLN A 106 17.56 -8.32 -9.66
N SER A 107 18.81 -8.58 -10.05
CA SER A 107 19.86 -9.14 -9.18
C SER A 107 20.41 -8.14 -8.15
N GLU A 108 20.08 -6.86 -8.28
CA GLU A 108 20.44 -5.82 -7.32
C GLU A 108 19.43 -5.69 -6.17
N LEU A 109 18.31 -6.41 -6.22
CA LEU A 109 17.32 -6.45 -5.16
C LEU A 109 17.82 -7.29 -3.99
N ASP A 110 17.66 -6.78 -2.77
CA ASP A 110 18.04 -7.46 -1.52
C ASP A 110 16.83 -8.14 -0.86
N ALA A 111 15.59 -7.72 -1.18
CA ALA A 111 14.37 -8.36 -0.70
C ALA A 111 13.15 -8.10 -1.60
N ILE A 112 12.14 -8.96 -1.49
CA ILE A 112 10.82 -8.76 -2.10
C ILE A 112 9.77 -8.65 -0.98
N ALA A 113 9.08 -7.53 -0.90
CA ALA A 113 7.94 -7.33 -0.01
C ALA A 113 6.63 -7.46 -0.79
N TYR A 114 5.64 -8.11 -0.21
CA TYR A 114 4.32 -8.25 -0.83
C TYR A 114 3.21 -8.12 0.22
N THR A 115 2.07 -7.59 -0.20
CA THR A 115 0.91 -7.47 0.67
C THR A 115 0.33 -8.84 0.99
N SER A 116 0.27 -9.17 2.28
CA SER A 116 -0.21 -10.45 2.80
C SER A 116 -1.65 -10.38 3.33
N GLY A 117 -2.19 -9.18 3.48
CA GLY A 117 -3.56 -8.92 3.89
C GLY A 117 -3.67 -7.66 4.76
N PRO A 118 -4.90 -7.22 5.10
CA PRO A 118 -6.17 -7.72 4.60
C PRO A 118 -6.38 -7.38 3.10
N GLY A 119 -7.39 -7.99 2.48
CA GLY A 119 -7.71 -7.82 1.06
C GLY A 119 -8.50 -8.97 0.46
N LEU A 120 -8.81 -8.87 -0.84
CA LEU A 120 -9.48 -9.92 -1.60
C LEU A 120 -8.57 -11.13 -1.74
N VAL A 121 -8.99 -12.29 -1.23
CA VAL A 121 -8.16 -13.51 -1.18
C VAL A 121 -7.55 -13.88 -2.54
N GLY A 122 -8.32 -13.80 -3.63
CA GLY A 122 -7.83 -14.10 -4.97
C GLY A 122 -6.76 -13.11 -5.44
N ALA A 123 -6.95 -11.83 -5.16
CA ALA A 123 -6.01 -10.77 -5.52
C ALA A 123 -4.71 -10.87 -4.70
N LEU A 124 -4.81 -11.06 -3.38
CA LEU A 124 -3.68 -11.26 -2.47
C LEU A 124 -2.82 -12.47 -2.88
N LEU A 125 -3.47 -13.58 -3.24
CA LEU A 125 -2.76 -14.79 -3.67
C LEU A 125 -1.89 -14.56 -4.90
N VAL A 126 -2.30 -13.68 -5.82
CA VAL A 126 -1.51 -13.36 -7.02
C VAL A 126 -0.21 -12.66 -6.63
N GLY A 127 -0.29 -11.55 -5.89
CA GLY A 127 0.90 -10.81 -5.44
C GLY A 127 1.81 -11.64 -4.55
N ALA A 128 1.25 -12.38 -3.59
CA ALA A 128 2.01 -13.25 -2.70
C ALA A 128 2.70 -14.41 -3.43
N SER A 129 2.06 -15.02 -4.43
CA SER A 129 2.65 -16.11 -5.21
C SER A 129 3.77 -15.61 -6.10
N ILE A 130 3.56 -14.49 -6.80
CA ILE A 130 4.57 -13.86 -7.66
C ILE A 130 5.76 -13.39 -6.83
N GLY A 131 5.52 -12.66 -5.73
CA GLY A 131 6.56 -12.14 -4.86
C GLY A 131 7.42 -13.24 -4.26
N ARG A 132 6.80 -14.31 -3.73
CA ARG A 132 7.55 -15.47 -3.21
C ARG A 132 8.33 -16.22 -4.29
N ALA A 133 7.75 -16.40 -5.48
CA ALA A 133 8.44 -17.07 -6.58
C ALA A 133 9.65 -16.26 -7.08
N LEU A 134 9.52 -14.93 -7.20
CA LEU A 134 10.62 -14.03 -7.57
C LEU A 134 11.75 -14.08 -6.54
N ALA A 135 11.41 -13.92 -5.26
CA ALA A 135 12.37 -13.98 -4.16
C ALA A 135 13.13 -15.31 -4.13
N MET A 136 12.40 -16.42 -4.27
CA MET A 136 12.98 -17.76 -4.35
C MET A 136 13.92 -17.92 -5.56
N GLY A 137 13.56 -17.38 -6.73
CA GLY A 137 14.39 -17.43 -7.94
C GLY A 137 15.67 -16.60 -7.83
N LEU A 138 15.64 -15.52 -7.04
CA LEU A 138 16.78 -14.64 -6.78
C LEU A 138 17.62 -15.06 -5.55
N GLY A 139 17.11 -15.99 -4.73
CA GLY A 139 17.77 -16.39 -3.50
C GLY A 139 17.75 -15.33 -2.39
N ILE A 140 16.73 -14.45 -2.40
CA ILE A 140 16.57 -13.33 -1.46
C ILE A 140 15.30 -13.51 -0.60
N PRO A 141 15.19 -12.85 0.57
CA PRO A 141 14.02 -12.96 1.42
C PRO A 141 12.74 -12.44 0.77
N ALA A 142 11.62 -13.08 1.11
CA ALA A 142 10.27 -12.66 0.77
C ALA A 142 9.50 -12.28 2.03
N ILE A 143 8.92 -11.09 2.09
CA ILE A 143 8.33 -10.53 3.31
C ILE A 143 6.86 -10.19 3.07
N GLY A 144 6.00 -10.84 3.85
CA GLY A 144 4.58 -10.50 3.89
C GLY A 144 4.35 -9.26 4.74
N VAL A 145 3.67 -8.27 4.20
CA VAL A 145 3.38 -7.01 4.88
C VAL A 145 1.88 -6.83 5.05
N HIS A 146 1.50 -6.17 6.14
CA HIS A 146 0.10 -5.86 6.42
C HIS A 146 -0.33 -4.59 5.67
N HIS A 147 -1.38 -4.67 4.85
CA HIS A 147 -1.85 -3.59 3.99
C HIS A 147 -2.15 -2.30 4.78
N MET A 148 -2.86 -2.43 5.91
CA MET A 148 -3.18 -1.27 6.74
C MET A 148 -1.96 -0.67 7.45
N GLU A 149 -0.93 -1.46 7.71
CA GLU A 149 0.33 -0.93 8.25
C GLU A 149 1.05 -0.10 7.18
N GLY A 150 1.04 -0.55 5.92
CA GLY A 150 1.50 0.23 4.78
C GLY A 150 0.78 1.58 4.65
N HIS A 151 -0.54 1.59 4.85
CA HIS A 151 -1.32 2.84 4.89
C HIS A 151 -0.94 3.75 6.06
N LEU A 152 -0.79 3.18 7.26
CA LEU A 152 -0.50 3.92 8.48
C LEU A 152 0.88 4.57 8.44
N LEU A 153 1.85 3.89 7.83
CA LEU A 153 3.21 4.39 7.70
C LEU A 153 3.42 5.23 6.44
N ALA A 154 2.45 5.34 5.52
CA ALA A 154 2.53 6.14 4.28
C ALA A 154 3.16 7.54 4.47
N PRO A 155 2.79 8.32 5.51
CA PRO A 155 3.37 9.63 5.76
C PRO A 155 4.88 9.61 6.13
N MET A 156 5.43 8.46 6.54
CA MET A 156 6.85 8.33 6.89
C MET A 156 7.79 8.47 5.69
N LEU A 157 7.25 8.44 4.47
CA LEU A 157 8.01 8.66 3.23
C LEU A 157 8.08 10.14 2.82
N GLU A 158 7.37 11.02 3.52
CA GLU A 158 7.42 12.46 3.26
C GLU A 158 8.72 13.07 3.80
N PRO A 159 9.18 14.21 3.26
CA PRO A 159 10.38 14.89 3.75
C PRO A 159 10.32 15.31 5.24
N ASP A 160 9.11 15.48 5.78
CA ASP A 160 8.86 15.83 7.18
C ASP A 160 7.90 14.80 7.79
N PRO A 161 8.40 13.62 8.18
CA PRO A 161 7.57 12.55 8.70
C PRO A 161 7.16 12.81 10.16
N PRO A 162 5.97 12.35 10.60
CA PRO A 162 5.53 12.54 11.97
C PRO A 162 6.41 11.75 12.95
N SER A 163 6.78 12.38 14.08
CA SER A 163 7.46 11.68 15.18
C SER A 163 6.47 10.86 16.01
N PHE A 164 6.90 9.70 16.51
CA PHE A 164 6.10 8.96 17.50
C PHE A 164 6.06 9.67 18.87
N PRO A 165 4.96 9.53 19.64
CA PRO A 165 3.69 8.92 19.25
C PRO A 165 2.81 9.89 18.43
N PHE A 166 1.95 9.35 17.56
CA PHE A 166 0.93 10.13 16.86
C PHE A 166 -0.40 9.37 16.77
N VAL A 167 -1.47 10.07 16.42
CA VAL A 167 -2.78 9.47 16.12
C VAL A 167 -3.01 9.52 14.62
N ALA A 168 -3.29 8.36 14.02
CA ALA A 168 -3.60 8.20 12.61
C ALA A 168 -5.11 8.04 12.42
N LEU A 169 -5.67 8.78 11.47
CA LEU A 169 -7.01 8.55 10.92
C LEU A 169 -6.86 7.79 9.60
N LEU A 170 -7.16 6.50 9.62
CA LEU A 170 -7.15 5.63 8.44
C LEU A 170 -8.52 5.68 7.77
N VAL A 171 -8.60 6.34 6.62
CA VAL A 171 -9.84 6.46 5.84
C VAL A 171 -9.61 5.97 4.42
N SER A 172 -10.31 4.89 4.06
CA SER A 172 -10.29 4.27 2.73
C SER A 172 -11.71 3.87 2.30
N GLY A 173 -11.82 3.20 1.15
CA GLY A 173 -13.10 2.62 0.69
C GLY A 173 -13.71 1.66 1.71
N GLY A 174 -12.89 0.83 2.36
CA GLY A 174 -13.35 -0.22 3.28
C GLY A 174 -12.95 -0.05 4.74
N HIS A 175 -12.27 1.04 5.11
CA HIS A 175 -11.82 1.27 6.49
C HIS A 175 -12.04 2.72 6.91
N THR A 176 -12.48 2.90 8.16
CA THR A 176 -12.51 4.19 8.85
C THR A 176 -12.13 3.92 10.31
N GLN A 177 -10.88 4.19 10.66
CA GLN A 177 -10.27 3.78 11.93
C GLN A 177 -9.42 4.91 12.52
N LEU A 178 -9.47 5.05 13.84
CA LEU A 178 -8.59 5.90 14.64
C LEU A 178 -7.60 5.01 15.37
N VAL A 179 -6.31 5.20 15.10
CA VAL A 179 -5.25 4.36 15.62
C VAL A 179 -4.20 5.23 16.30
N ARG A 180 -3.85 4.91 17.54
CA ARG A 180 -2.68 5.48 18.21
C ARG A 180 -1.45 4.67 17.81
N VAL A 181 -0.39 5.38 17.45
CA VAL A 181 0.86 4.82 16.95
C VAL A 181 1.99 5.26 17.87
N ASP A 182 2.43 4.36 18.74
CA ASP A 182 3.56 4.62 19.66
C ASP A 182 4.91 4.20 19.07
N GLY A 183 4.90 3.50 17.94
CA GLY A 183 6.07 3.01 17.21
C GLY A 183 5.68 1.96 16.17
N ILE A 184 6.64 1.51 15.38
CA ILE A 184 6.42 0.43 14.40
C ILE A 184 6.00 -0.85 15.13
N GLY A 185 4.95 -1.49 14.65
CA GLY A 185 4.32 -2.66 15.27
C GLY A 185 3.62 -2.38 16.61
N LYS A 186 3.54 -1.11 17.05
CA LYS A 186 2.92 -0.69 18.31
C LYS A 186 1.71 0.20 18.03
N TYR A 187 0.61 -0.46 17.69
CA TYR A 187 -0.63 0.18 17.27
C TYR A 187 -1.75 -0.15 18.25
N GLU A 188 -2.45 0.86 18.74
CA GLU A 188 -3.64 0.73 19.59
C GLU A 188 -4.85 1.28 18.83
N MET A 189 -5.85 0.43 18.59
CA MET A 189 -7.12 0.85 18.00
C MET A 189 -7.91 1.68 19.01
N LEU A 190 -8.14 2.95 18.70
CA LEU A 190 -8.93 3.86 19.53
C LEU A 190 -10.42 3.85 19.15
N GLY A 191 -10.73 3.55 17.88
CA GLY A 191 -12.10 3.44 17.40
C GLY A 191 -12.18 3.11 15.92
N GLU A 192 -13.32 2.60 15.47
CA GLU A 192 -13.60 2.28 14.08
C GLU A 192 -15.07 2.55 13.75
N SER A 193 -15.40 2.66 12.45
CA SER A 193 -16.80 2.69 12.02
C SER A 193 -17.50 1.38 12.43
N LEU A 194 -18.76 1.49 12.86
CA LEU A 194 -19.60 0.34 13.21
C LEU A 194 -20.33 -0.25 12.00
N ASP A 195 -20.41 0.50 10.90
CA ASP A 195 -21.13 0.17 9.69
C ASP A 195 -20.30 0.49 8.43
N ASP A 196 -20.69 1.50 7.67
CA ASP A 196 -20.03 1.89 6.44
C ASP A 196 -18.73 2.64 6.77
N ALA A 197 -17.66 2.29 6.07
CA ALA A 197 -16.50 3.17 6.01
C ALA A 197 -16.87 4.47 5.28
N ALA A 198 -16.19 5.57 5.59
CA ALA A 198 -16.44 6.85 4.96
C ALA A 198 -16.33 6.80 3.43
N GLY A 199 -15.35 6.06 2.88
CA GLY A 199 -15.24 5.88 1.44
C GLY A 199 -16.45 5.15 0.83
N GLU A 200 -16.91 4.07 1.45
CA GLU A 200 -18.11 3.35 1.03
C GLU A 200 -19.38 4.21 1.09
N ALA A 201 -19.54 5.01 2.15
CA ALA A 201 -20.65 5.95 2.26
C ALA A 201 -20.67 6.96 1.10
N PHE A 202 -19.51 7.52 0.74
CA PHE A 202 -19.36 8.41 -0.41
C PHE A 202 -19.72 7.72 -1.74
N ASP A 203 -19.33 6.47 -1.92
CA ASP A 203 -19.66 5.69 -3.13
C ASP A 203 -21.16 5.35 -3.22
N LYS A 204 -21.80 5.00 -2.10
CA LYS A 204 -23.24 4.76 -2.03
C LYS A 204 -24.04 6.02 -2.34
N VAL A 205 -23.65 7.16 -1.77
CA VAL A 205 -24.26 8.47 -2.09
C VAL A 205 -24.09 8.79 -3.56
N GLY A 206 -22.88 8.61 -4.12
CA GLY A 206 -22.63 8.82 -5.55
C GLY A 206 -23.55 7.97 -6.42
N LYS A 207 -23.76 6.71 -6.07
CA LYS A 207 -24.69 5.81 -6.76
C LYS A 207 -26.14 6.28 -6.66
N MET A 208 -26.59 6.73 -5.49
CA MET A 208 -27.95 7.28 -5.30
C MET A 208 -28.18 8.54 -6.15
N LEU A 209 -27.14 9.34 -6.36
CA LEU A 209 -27.14 10.52 -7.21
C LEU A 209 -26.96 10.21 -8.72
N GLY A 210 -26.85 8.94 -9.10
CA GLY A 210 -26.64 8.52 -10.49
C GLY A 210 -25.26 8.87 -11.05
N LEU A 211 -24.25 9.05 -10.17
CA LEU A 211 -22.88 9.37 -10.56
C LEU A 211 -22.08 8.10 -10.93
N PRO A 212 -21.00 8.23 -11.73
CA PRO A 212 -20.11 7.12 -12.02
C PRO A 212 -19.41 6.57 -10.76
N TYR A 213 -19.05 5.28 -10.80
CA TYR A 213 -18.20 4.64 -9.80
C TYR A 213 -16.71 4.81 -10.15
N PRO A 214 -15.80 5.03 -9.18
CA PRO A 214 -16.07 5.30 -7.75
C PRO A 214 -16.74 6.67 -7.55
N GLY A 215 -17.74 6.71 -6.69
CA GLY A 215 -18.62 7.86 -6.49
C GLY A 215 -17.98 8.99 -5.69
N GLY A 216 -17.07 8.68 -4.77
CA GLY A 216 -16.49 9.67 -3.86
C GLY A 216 -15.90 10.92 -4.51
N PRO A 217 -15.03 10.81 -5.52
CA PRO A 217 -14.48 11.97 -6.24
C PRO A 217 -15.56 12.84 -6.92
N HIS A 218 -16.62 12.22 -7.43
CA HIS A 218 -17.73 12.94 -8.06
C HIS A 218 -18.58 13.69 -7.04
N VAL A 219 -18.90 13.05 -5.92
CA VAL A 219 -19.64 13.69 -4.80
C VAL A 219 -18.85 14.88 -4.26
N ALA A 220 -17.56 14.70 -3.97
CA ALA A 220 -16.70 15.79 -3.49
C ALA A 220 -16.64 16.97 -4.47
N LYS A 221 -16.59 16.70 -5.78
CA LYS A 221 -16.59 17.76 -6.80
C LYS A 221 -17.91 18.53 -6.85
N LEU A 222 -19.05 17.85 -6.71
CA LEU A 222 -20.36 18.51 -6.68
C LEU A 222 -20.56 19.31 -5.40
N ALA A 223 -20.03 18.83 -4.26
CA ALA A 223 -20.14 19.51 -2.98
C ALA A 223 -19.51 20.92 -2.99
N LEU A 224 -18.48 21.16 -3.82
CA LEU A 224 -17.88 22.50 -3.99
C LEU A 224 -18.82 23.53 -4.61
N GLN A 225 -19.92 23.09 -5.22
CA GLN A 225 -20.95 23.95 -5.81
C GLN A 225 -22.18 24.09 -4.90
N GLY A 226 -22.22 23.38 -3.77
CA GLY A 226 -23.32 23.43 -2.80
C GLY A 226 -23.21 24.65 -1.89
N GLU A 227 -24.36 25.14 -1.42
CA GLU A 227 -24.41 26.15 -0.37
C GLU A 227 -24.35 25.48 1.01
N SER A 228 -23.47 25.97 1.89
CA SER A 228 -23.32 25.42 3.24
C SER A 228 -24.56 25.69 4.09
N GLY A 229 -25.15 24.64 4.66
CA GLY A 229 -26.30 24.74 5.58
C GLY A 229 -27.68 24.61 4.94
N ASP A 230 -27.76 24.43 3.61
CA ASP A 230 -29.01 24.07 2.95
C ASP A 230 -29.19 22.55 2.99
N SER A 231 -29.74 22.05 4.09
CA SER A 231 -29.91 20.62 4.35
C SER A 231 -31.39 20.24 4.33
N ASN A 232 -31.90 19.90 3.15
CA ASN A 232 -33.02 18.94 3.03
C ASN A 232 -32.48 17.50 3.09
N SER A 233 -31.57 17.21 4.03
CA SER A 233 -31.23 15.83 4.39
C SER A 233 -32.32 15.32 5.32
N PRO A 234 -33.07 14.26 4.96
CA PRO A 234 -34.03 13.68 5.89
C PRO A 234 -33.26 13.06 7.05
N ASP A 235 -33.50 13.54 8.26
CA ASP A 235 -33.37 12.73 9.47
C ASP A 235 -34.32 11.53 9.30
N GLN A 236 -33.80 10.37 8.87
CA GLN A 236 -34.47 9.07 8.99
C GLN A 236 -33.45 7.96 9.30
#